data_AF-A0AAU9E9Z4-F1
#
_entry.id   AF-A0AAU9E9Z4-F1
#
_cell.length_a   1.000
_cell.length_b   1.000
_cell.length_c   1.000
_cell.angle_alpha   90.00
_cell.angle_beta   90.00
_cell.angle_gamma   90.00
#
_symmetry.space_group_name_H-M   'P 1'
#
loop_
_entity.id
_entity.type
_entity.pdbx_description
1 polymer ?
#
loop_
_entity_poly.entity_id
_entity_poly.type
_entity_poly.pdbx_seq_one_letter_code
_entity_poly.pdbx_strand_id
1 'polypeptide(L)'
;MNQLTEYIIALSNLYGLVHKDKVMDIFNRQNEYQITLSDVEEFLDNPLKELKNVFICSHQDYFVHEAILENNEFELLLKKKDDKPYYVPVKDELLKYVDESYFEKSKEYNNLLSYLQKNFFKGDEEKAEWICEDIHGFCEFGLDMQTILDAFIGRNITFKDMNQINEVIQLVMELSNNIRIWENNGYTPKEIFEKFEKPNLKSLPDKPFSVKKNKIGRNDPCPCGSGKKYKKCCLGKE
;
A
#
# COMPACT_ATOMS: atom_id res chain seq x y z
N MET A 1 15.41 -19.39 16.87
CA MET A 1 14.00 -19.01 16.75
C MET A 1 13.14 -20.26 16.66
N ASN A 2 12.05 -20.34 17.43
CA ASN A 2 11.10 -21.44 17.29
C ASN A 2 10.11 -21.14 16.15
N GLN A 3 9.44 -22.17 15.64
CA GLN A 3 8.58 -22.04 14.46
C GLN A 3 7.40 -21.07 14.68
N LEU A 4 6.78 -21.05 15.86
CA LEU A 4 5.70 -20.10 16.15
C LEU A 4 6.21 -18.64 16.10
N THR A 5 7.43 -18.39 16.57
CA THR A 5 8.07 -17.07 16.48
C THR A 5 8.24 -16.65 15.02
N GLU A 6 8.69 -17.55 14.14
CA GLU A 6 8.79 -17.26 12.69
C GLU A 6 7.44 -16.89 12.08
N TYR A 7 6.36 -17.59 12.47
CA TYR A 7 5.01 -17.27 12.02
C TYR A 7 4.53 -15.92 12.54
N ILE A 8 4.75 -15.61 13.81
CA ILE A 8 4.40 -14.30 14.37
C ILE A 8 5.12 -13.20 13.58
N ILE A 9 6.43 -13.35 13.35
CA ILE A 9 7.21 -12.36 12.60
C ILE A 9 6.70 -12.20 11.17
N ALA A 10 6.62 -13.30 10.43
CA ALA A 10 6.18 -13.28 9.04
C ALA A 10 4.79 -12.68 8.86
N LEU A 11 3.84 -13.04 9.74
CA LEU A 11 2.47 -12.52 9.68
C LEU A 11 2.38 -11.05 10.08
N SER A 12 3.16 -10.61 11.08
CA SER A 12 3.24 -9.20 11.45
C SER A 12 3.87 -8.36 10.35
N ASN A 13 4.92 -8.83 9.68
CA ASN A 13 5.52 -8.12 8.55
C ASN A 13 4.57 -8.05 7.34
N LEU A 14 3.87 -9.14 7.02
CA LEU A 14 2.93 -9.19 5.89
C LEU A 14 1.65 -8.36 6.12
N TYR A 15 1.17 -8.29 7.37
CA TYR A 15 -0.12 -7.66 7.67
C TYR A 15 -0.02 -6.35 8.46
N GLY A 16 1.15 -5.98 8.94
CA GLY A 16 1.39 -4.87 9.87
C GLY A 16 0.91 -5.16 11.29
N LEU A 17 -0.32 -5.66 11.43
CA LEU A 17 -0.86 -6.19 12.68
C LEU A 17 -1.66 -7.47 12.42
N VAL A 18 -1.55 -8.43 13.34
CA VAL A 18 -2.21 -9.73 13.24
C VAL A 18 -2.77 -10.16 14.59
N HIS A 19 -4.06 -10.53 14.60
CA HIS A 19 -4.73 -11.01 15.81
C HIS A 19 -4.22 -12.41 16.20
N LYS A 20 -4.13 -12.72 17.49
CA LYS A 20 -3.71 -14.04 18.00
C LYS A 20 -4.45 -15.22 17.37
N ASP A 21 -5.77 -15.09 17.15
CA ASP A 21 -6.57 -16.13 16.51
C ASP A 21 -6.11 -16.41 15.09
N LYS A 22 -5.69 -15.37 14.36
CA LYS A 22 -5.24 -15.49 12.98
C LYS A 22 -3.86 -16.13 12.90
N VAL A 23 -2.99 -15.86 13.87
CA VAL A 23 -1.69 -16.56 14.01
C VAL A 23 -1.93 -18.05 14.22
N MET A 24 -2.76 -18.42 15.20
CA MET A 24 -3.10 -19.83 15.48
C MET A 24 -3.71 -20.51 14.25
N ASP A 25 -4.72 -19.89 13.62
CA ASP A 25 -5.43 -20.42 12.46
C ASP A 25 -4.48 -20.71 11.29
N ILE A 26 -3.59 -19.78 10.95
CA ILE A 26 -2.65 -19.96 9.83
C ILE A 26 -1.57 -20.98 10.19
N PHE A 27 -1.01 -20.93 11.39
CA PHE A 27 -0.02 -21.90 11.85
C PHE A 27 -0.56 -23.33 11.75
N ASN A 28 -1.74 -23.56 12.30
CA ASN A 28 -2.39 -24.87 12.36
C ASN A 28 -2.75 -25.42 10.97
N ARG A 29 -3.18 -24.57 10.04
CA ARG A 29 -3.47 -24.99 8.66
C ARG A 29 -2.23 -25.39 7.86
N GLN A 30 -1.05 -24.91 8.23
CA GLN A 30 0.18 -25.08 7.46
C GLN A 30 1.17 -26.07 8.09
N ASN A 31 0.87 -26.63 9.25
CA ASN A 31 1.75 -27.50 10.00
C ASN A 31 1.03 -28.76 10.45
N GLU A 32 1.76 -29.86 10.57
CA GLU A 32 1.20 -31.11 11.12
C GLU A 32 0.99 -30.98 12.64
N TYR A 33 1.99 -30.43 13.33
CA TYR A 33 1.86 -30.06 14.74
C TYR A 33 0.94 -28.86 14.90
N GLN A 34 0.03 -28.94 15.86
CA GLN A 34 -0.99 -27.94 16.14
C GLN A 34 -0.70 -27.23 17.46
N ILE A 35 -0.99 -25.95 17.51
CA ILE A 35 -0.96 -25.13 18.72
C ILE A 35 -2.36 -24.73 19.16
N THR A 36 -2.48 -24.34 20.41
CA THR A 36 -3.67 -23.76 21.02
C THR A 36 -3.57 -22.24 21.07
N LEU A 37 -4.68 -21.58 21.41
CA LEU A 37 -4.68 -20.14 21.59
C LEU A 37 -3.78 -19.72 22.76
N SER A 38 -3.76 -20.52 23.84
CA SER A 38 -2.91 -20.26 25.01
C SER A 38 -1.42 -20.27 24.69
N ASP A 39 -0.99 -21.12 23.74
CA ASP A 39 0.40 -21.12 23.26
C ASP A 39 0.76 -19.80 22.56
N VAL A 40 -0.20 -19.14 21.92
CA VAL A 40 0.00 -17.82 21.27
C VAL A 40 -0.10 -16.69 22.29
N GLU A 41 -1.02 -16.78 23.25
CA GLU A 41 -1.21 -15.79 24.33
C GLU A 41 0.03 -15.66 25.21
N GLU A 42 0.80 -16.73 25.42
CA GLU A 42 2.06 -16.67 26.14
C GLU A 42 3.04 -15.64 25.53
N PHE A 43 3.05 -15.49 24.21
CA PHE A 43 3.89 -14.51 23.49
C PHE A 43 3.33 -13.09 23.57
N LEU A 44 2.01 -12.93 23.77
CA LEU A 44 1.42 -11.61 23.99
C LEU A 44 1.78 -11.08 25.39
N ASP A 45 1.63 -11.93 26.41
CA ASP A 45 1.89 -11.59 27.81
C ASP A 45 3.40 -11.44 28.10
N ASN A 46 4.22 -12.29 27.48
CA ASN A 46 5.67 -12.34 27.69
C ASN A 46 6.42 -12.34 26.35
N PRO A 47 6.41 -11.21 25.60
CA PRO A 47 7.01 -11.15 24.27
C PRO A 47 8.51 -11.43 24.32
N LEU A 48 8.95 -12.38 23.50
CA LEU A 48 10.36 -12.71 23.35
C LEU A 48 11.16 -11.48 22.90
N LYS A 49 12.40 -11.37 23.38
CA LYS A 49 13.32 -10.31 22.93
C LYS A 49 13.56 -10.35 21.41
N GLU A 50 13.49 -11.55 20.81
CA GLU A 50 13.61 -11.75 19.36
C GLU A 50 12.57 -10.93 18.57
N LEU A 51 11.32 -10.83 19.06
CA LEU A 51 10.27 -10.05 18.40
C LEU A 51 10.59 -8.55 18.41
N LYS A 52 11.09 -8.03 19.52
CA LYS A 52 11.48 -6.61 19.63
C LYS A 52 12.67 -6.25 18.73
N ASN A 53 13.57 -7.20 18.49
CA ASN A 53 14.72 -6.96 17.60
C ASN A 53 14.31 -6.80 16.12
N VAL A 54 13.10 -7.23 15.77
CA VAL A 54 12.50 -7.08 14.43
C VAL A 54 11.25 -6.19 14.49
N PHE A 55 11.22 -5.24 15.43
CA PHE A 55 10.19 -4.20 15.55
C PHE A 55 8.76 -4.74 15.72
N ILE A 56 8.58 -5.88 16.39
CA ILE A 56 7.26 -6.45 16.68
C ILE A 56 6.95 -6.37 18.16
N CYS A 57 5.79 -5.79 18.45
CA CYS A 57 5.28 -5.54 19.80
C CYS A 57 3.91 -6.20 19.98
N SER A 58 3.60 -6.58 21.22
CA SER A 58 2.25 -6.98 21.61
C SER A 58 1.41 -5.75 21.93
N HIS A 59 0.19 -5.66 21.40
CA HIS A 59 -0.77 -4.61 21.74
C HIS A 59 -2.19 -5.20 21.74
N GLN A 60 -2.85 -5.20 22.90
CA GLN A 60 -4.11 -5.92 23.10
C GLN A 60 -3.94 -7.40 22.67
N ASP A 61 -4.87 -7.94 21.88
CA ASP A 61 -4.81 -9.30 21.35
C ASP A 61 -4.04 -9.42 20.00
N TYR A 62 -3.19 -8.44 19.68
CA TYR A 62 -2.47 -8.35 18.40
C TYR A 62 -0.96 -8.34 18.58
N PHE A 63 -0.27 -8.95 17.61
CA PHE A 63 1.13 -8.67 17.32
C PHE A 63 1.18 -7.56 16.26
N VAL A 64 1.93 -6.50 16.54
CA VAL A 64 1.88 -5.24 15.79
C VAL A 64 3.30 -4.78 15.47
N HIS A 65 3.53 -4.40 14.23
CA HIS A 65 4.75 -3.72 13.81
C HIS A 65 4.85 -2.36 14.52
N GLU A 66 6.00 -2.07 15.13
CA GLU A 66 6.23 -0.94 16.05
C GLU A 66 5.88 0.40 15.40
N ALA A 67 6.22 0.58 14.12
CA ALA A 67 5.86 1.77 13.33
C ALA A 67 4.37 2.16 13.38
N ILE A 68 3.45 1.19 13.50
CA ILE A 68 2.00 1.47 13.61
C ILE A 68 1.67 2.12 14.95
N LEU A 69 2.33 1.67 16.03
CA LEU A 69 2.11 2.20 17.37
C LEU A 69 2.76 3.57 17.52
N GLU A 70 3.99 3.75 17.01
CA GLU A 70 4.70 5.03 17.02
C GLU A 70 3.92 6.14 16.30
N ASN A 71 3.26 5.81 15.19
CA ASN A 71 2.45 6.74 14.42
C ASN A 71 1.00 6.88 14.93
N ASN A 72 0.62 6.18 16.01
CA ASN A 72 -0.76 6.13 16.55
C ASN A 72 -1.81 5.66 15.51
N GLU A 73 -1.44 4.72 14.64
CA GLU A 73 -2.27 4.28 13.52
C GLU A 73 -3.04 2.97 13.77
N PHE A 74 -2.88 2.34 14.94
CA PHE A 74 -3.48 1.04 15.25
C PHE A 74 -4.99 0.98 14.95
N GLU A 75 -5.78 1.90 15.52
CA GLU A 75 -7.24 1.96 15.33
C GLU A 75 -7.62 2.33 13.89
N LEU A 76 -6.83 3.20 13.25
CA LEU A 76 -7.05 3.61 11.86
C LEU A 76 -6.84 2.42 10.92
N LEU A 77 -5.77 1.66 11.14
CA LEU A 77 -5.43 0.51 10.32
C LEU A 77 -6.42 -0.64 10.52
N LEU A 78 -6.87 -0.90 11.76
CA LEU A 78 -7.98 -1.85 12.01
C LEU A 78 -9.22 -1.47 11.20
N LYS A 79 -9.60 -0.18 11.20
CA LYS A 79 -10.73 0.31 10.41
C LYS A 79 -10.52 0.20 8.90
N LYS A 80 -9.30 0.39 8.39
CA LYS A 80 -8.99 0.23 6.95
C LYS A 80 -9.00 -1.24 6.52
N LYS A 81 -8.65 -2.16 7.42
CA LYS A 81 -8.64 -3.61 7.19
C LYS A 81 -10.06 -4.19 7.23
N ASP A 82 -10.92 -3.69 8.11
CA ASP A 82 -12.36 -4.03 8.25
C ASP A 82 -12.67 -5.51 7.94
N ASP A 83 -13.58 -5.78 7.00
CA ASP A 83 -14.00 -7.11 6.58
C ASP A 83 -13.17 -7.66 5.40
N LYS A 84 -12.07 -7.00 5.02
CA LYS A 84 -11.25 -7.43 3.89
C LYS A 84 -10.64 -8.80 4.16
N PRO A 85 -10.62 -9.70 3.16
CA PRO A 85 -10.07 -11.03 3.30
C PRO A 85 -8.55 -10.98 3.50
N TYR A 86 -7.99 -12.04 4.10
CA TYR A 86 -6.54 -12.22 4.22
C TYR A 86 -5.95 -12.91 3.00
N TYR A 87 -4.83 -12.38 2.50
CA TYR A 87 -3.97 -13.11 1.59
C TYR A 87 -3.09 -14.05 2.42
N VAL A 88 -3.28 -15.36 2.28
CA VAL A 88 -2.48 -16.35 3.01
C VAL A 88 -1.60 -17.11 2.01
N PRO A 89 -0.30 -16.76 1.89
CA PRO A 89 0.62 -17.49 1.03
C PRO A 89 0.86 -18.91 1.55
N VAL A 90 1.38 -19.79 0.69
CA VAL A 90 1.88 -21.10 1.14
C VAL A 90 3.04 -20.91 2.12
N LYS A 91 3.28 -21.91 2.97
CA LYS A 91 4.26 -21.84 4.07
C LYS A 91 5.62 -21.28 3.64
N ASP A 92 6.22 -21.84 2.60
CA ASP A 92 7.56 -21.44 2.15
C ASP A 92 7.61 -19.98 1.66
N GLU A 93 6.51 -19.48 1.10
CA GLU A 93 6.39 -18.07 0.69
C GLU A 93 6.11 -17.16 1.89
N LEU A 94 5.28 -17.61 2.85
CA LEU A 94 5.01 -16.87 4.08
C LEU A 94 6.30 -16.63 4.87
N LEU A 95 7.10 -17.68 5.07
CA LEU A 95 8.28 -17.61 5.93
C LEU A 95 9.41 -16.75 5.37
N LYS A 96 9.34 -16.31 4.10
CA LYS A 96 10.26 -15.28 3.58
C LYS A 96 10.08 -13.93 4.27
N TYR A 97 8.86 -13.62 4.73
CA TYR A 97 8.56 -12.41 5.50
C TYR A 97 9.14 -12.41 6.92
N VAL A 98 9.84 -13.47 7.35
CA VAL A 98 10.66 -13.41 8.57
C VAL A 98 11.77 -12.37 8.42
N ASP A 99 12.30 -12.21 7.20
CA ASP A 99 13.19 -11.13 6.85
C ASP A 99 12.37 -9.85 6.63
N GLU A 100 12.56 -8.84 7.47
CA GLU A 100 11.86 -7.55 7.38
C GLU A 100 12.18 -6.78 6.08
N SER A 101 13.29 -7.11 5.43
CA SER A 101 13.68 -6.51 4.14
C SER A 101 13.08 -7.25 2.94
N TYR A 102 12.41 -8.38 3.16
CA TYR A 102 11.84 -9.17 2.09
C TYR A 102 10.57 -8.53 1.52
N PHE A 103 10.54 -8.40 0.20
CA PHE A 103 9.34 -8.11 -0.57
C PHE A 103 9.38 -8.85 -1.92
N GLU A 104 8.21 -9.03 -2.53
CA GLU A 104 8.11 -9.70 -3.82
C GLU A 104 8.51 -8.74 -4.97
N LYS A 105 9.59 -9.08 -5.69
CA LYS A 105 10.01 -8.36 -6.90
C LYS A 105 9.10 -8.71 -8.08
N SER A 106 7.94 -8.05 -8.14
CA SER A 106 6.92 -8.23 -9.19
C SER A 106 7.42 -7.86 -10.59
N LYS A 107 6.62 -8.16 -11.62
CA LYS A 107 6.90 -7.69 -12.98
C LYS A 107 6.96 -6.17 -13.04
N GLU A 108 6.08 -5.50 -12.31
CA GLU A 108 5.97 -4.05 -12.22
C GLU A 108 7.18 -3.42 -11.54
N TYR A 109 7.70 -4.06 -10.47
CA TYR A 109 8.98 -3.69 -9.86
C TYR A 109 10.12 -3.74 -10.90
N ASN A 110 10.24 -4.86 -11.61
CA ASN A 110 11.29 -5.05 -12.61
C ASN A 110 11.16 -4.06 -13.80
N ASN A 111 9.94 -3.68 -14.17
CA ASN A 111 9.70 -2.65 -15.18
C ASN A 111 10.21 -1.28 -14.74
N LEU A 112 9.91 -0.88 -13.49
CA LEU A 112 10.42 0.37 -12.92
C LEU A 112 11.95 0.34 -12.83
N LEU A 113 12.52 -0.72 -12.26
CA LEU A 113 13.98 -0.90 -12.16
C LEU A 113 14.67 -0.77 -13.53
N SER A 114 14.17 -1.49 -14.54
CA SER A 114 14.71 -1.43 -15.90
C SER A 114 14.65 -0.02 -16.50
N TYR A 115 13.56 0.70 -16.23
CA TYR A 115 13.42 2.09 -16.67
C TYR A 115 14.44 3.00 -15.97
N LEU A 116 14.62 2.84 -14.65
CA LEU A 116 15.58 3.63 -13.85
C LEU A 116 17.01 3.40 -14.33
N GLN A 117 17.41 2.13 -14.49
CA GLN A 117 18.72 1.72 -14.99
C GLN A 117 19.04 2.39 -16.33
N LYS A 118 18.10 2.32 -17.27
CA LYS A 118 18.30 2.81 -18.63
C LYS A 118 18.31 4.35 -18.72
N ASN A 119 17.40 5.02 -18.02
CA ASN A 119 17.12 6.44 -18.26
C ASN A 119 17.79 7.39 -17.27
N PHE A 120 18.12 6.94 -16.05
CA PHE A 120 18.78 7.78 -15.05
C PHE A 120 20.22 7.36 -14.77
N PHE A 121 20.50 6.06 -14.82
CA PHE A 121 21.75 5.51 -14.30
C PHE A 121 22.70 4.94 -15.35
N LYS A 122 22.35 5.02 -16.64
CA LYS A 122 23.17 4.53 -17.77
C LYS A 122 23.65 3.07 -17.59
N GLY A 123 22.85 2.23 -16.94
CA GLY A 123 23.17 0.84 -16.64
C GLY A 123 23.86 0.58 -15.30
N ASP A 124 24.06 1.59 -14.44
CA ASP A 124 24.46 1.39 -13.04
C ASP A 124 23.28 0.77 -12.26
N GLU A 125 23.35 -0.56 -12.09
CA GLU A 125 22.29 -1.41 -11.55
C GLU A 125 22.05 -1.17 -10.06
N GLU A 126 23.10 -1.03 -9.27
CA GLU A 126 23.05 -0.86 -7.82
C GLU A 126 22.28 0.41 -7.43
N LYS A 127 22.59 1.55 -8.06
CA LYS A 127 21.88 2.82 -7.76
C LYS A 127 20.42 2.80 -8.20
N ALA A 128 20.14 2.14 -9.32
CA ALA A 128 18.78 2.00 -9.81
C ALA A 128 17.94 1.13 -8.88
N GLU A 129 18.55 0.06 -8.36
CA GLU A 129 17.93 -0.83 -7.38
C GLU A 129 17.61 -0.09 -6.09
N TRP A 130 18.55 0.67 -5.51
CA TRP A 130 18.29 1.46 -4.29
C TRP A 130 17.11 2.42 -4.43
N ILE A 131 16.98 3.12 -5.56
CA ILE A 131 15.81 3.99 -5.78
C ILE A 131 14.54 3.19 -5.98
N CYS A 132 14.61 2.05 -6.67
CA CYS A 132 13.45 1.20 -6.87
C CYS A 132 12.94 0.62 -5.53
N GLU A 133 13.84 0.23 -4.64
CA GLU A 133 13.56 -0.25 -3.29
C GLU A 133 12.97 0.86 -2.40
N ASP A 134 13.55 2.06 -2.42
CA ASP A 134 12.98 3.24 -1.75
C ASP A 134 11.53 3.49 -2.20
N ILE A 135 11.30 3.52 -3.52
CA ILE A 135 9.96 3.76 -4.09
C ILE A 135 9.00 2.65 -3.67
N HIS A 136 9.44 1.38 -3.69
CA HIS A 136 8.64 0.27 -3.20
C HIS A 136 8.23 0.49 -1.73
N GLY A 137 9.20 0.81 -0.87
CA GLY A 137 8.95 1.12 0.54
C GLY A 137 7.94 2.26 0.72
N PHE A 138 8.09 3.37 -0.01
CA PHE A 138 7.12 4.47 0.05
C PHE A 138 5.72 4.05 -0.38
N CYS A 139 5.60 3.17 -1.38
CA CYS A 139 4.30 2.66 -1.81
C CYS A 139 3.63 1.79 -0.73
N GLU A 140 4.41 1.05 0.06
CA GLU A 140 3.92 0.17 1.13
C GLU A 140 3.34 0.95 2.32
N PHE A 141 3.97 2.06 2.69
CA PHE A 141 3.57 2.89 3.83
C PHE A 141 2.64 4.06 3.49
N GLY A 142 2.22 4.17 2.23
CA GLY A 142 1.28 5.19 1.77
C GLY A 142 1.86 6.03 0.63
N LEU A 143 1.24 5.91 -0.54
CA LEU A 143 1.69 6.57 -1.75
C LEU A 143 1.58 8.10 -1.67
N ASP A 144 2.74 8.75 -1.58
CA ASP A 144 2.89 10.18 -1.81
C ASP A 144 3.85 10.44 -2.97
N MET A 145 3.32 10.99 -4.06
CA MET A 145 4.09 11.31 -5.25
C MET A 145 5.15 12.39 -4.98
N GLN A 146 4.93 13.29 -4.03
CA GLN A 146 5.94 14.30 -3.69
C GLN A 146 7.17 13.62 -3.07
N THR A 147 6.97 12.73 -2.10
CA THR A 147 8.03 11.93 -1.48
C THR A 147 8.83 11.12 -2.52
N ILE A 148 8.14 10.51 -3.50
CA ILE A 148 8.79 9.81 -4.60
C ILE A 148 9.68 10.75 -5.41
N LEU A 149 9.19 11.93 -5.80
CA LEU A 149 9.97 12.89 -6.57
C LEU A 149 11.16 13.43 -5.77
N ASP A 150 10.97 13.67 -4.47
CA ASP A 150 12.02 14.12 -3.56
C ASP A 150 13.14 13.08 -3.42
N ALA A 151 12.84 11.78 -3.54
CA ALA A 151 13.84 10.71 -3.52
C ALA A 151 14.84 10.80 -4.70
N PHE A 152 14.42 11.33 -5.85
CA PHE A 152 15.31 11.63 -6.98
C PHE A 152 16.10 12.92 -6.72
N ILE A 153 15.40 13.98 -6.31
CA ILE A 153 15.99 15.31 -6.13
C ILE A 153 17.05 15.30 -5.03
N GLY A 154 16.78 14.64 -3.90
CA GLY A 154 17.71 14.50 -2.78
C GLY A 154 19.01 13.78 -3.15
N ARG A 155 19.00 13.01 -4.25
CA ARG A 155 20.18 12.33 -4.82
C ARG A 155 20.82 13.09 -5.97
N ASN A 156 20.42 14.36 -6.19
CA ASN A 156 20.81 15.20 -7.31
C ASN A 156 20.48 14.59 -8.68
N ILE A 157 19.41 13.78 -8.76
CA ILE A 157 18.92 13.22 -10.02
C ILE A 157 17.86 14.17 -10.57
N THR A 158 18.07 14.64 -11.78
CA THR A 158 17.17 15.57 -12.46
C THR A 158 16.36 14.87 -13.52
N PHE A 159 15.10 15.27 -13.66
CA PHE A 159 14.26 14.87 -14.76
C PHE A 159 14.54 15.76 -15.97
N LYS A 160 14.57 15.16 -17.16
CA LYS A 160 14.79 15.85 -18.43
C LYS A 160 13.66 16.81 -18.75
N ASP A 161 12.42 16.37 -18.58
CA ASP A 161 11.20 17.11 -18.90
C ASP A 161 9.98 16.50 -18.18
N MET A 162 8.82 17.13 -18.34
CA MET A 162 7.56 16.67 -17.75
C MET A 162 7.11 15.30 -18.28
N ASN A 163 7.54 14.89 -19.48
CA ASN A 163 7.16 13.57 -20.01
C ASN A 163 7.88 12.47 -19.22
N GLN A 164 9.16 12.67 -18.90
CA GLN A 164 9.90 11.72 -18.07
C GLN A 164 9.30 11.59 -16.67
N ILE A 165 8.83 12.69 -16.07
CA ILE A 165 8.12 12.66 -14.79
C ILE A 165 6.85 11.81 -14.91
N ASN A 166 6.05 12.03 -15.96
CA ASN A 166 4.82 11.26 -16.18
C ASN A 166 5.10 9.77 -16.40
N GLU A 167 6.17 9.42 -17.11
CA GLU A 167 6.59 8.02 -17.32
C GLU A 167 6.92 7.35 -15.98
N VAL A 168 7.66 8.02 -15.09
CA VAL A 168 7.93 7.51 -13.74
C VAL A 168 6.64 7.38 -12.95
N ILE A 169 5.78 8.40 -12.91
CA ILE A 169 4.49 8.34 -12.20
C ILE A 169 3.65 7.14 -12.65
N GLN A 170 3.58 6.86 -13.96
CA GLN A 170 2.84 5.70 -14.46
C GLN A 170 3.45 4.38 -13.98
N LEU A 171 4.77 4.24 -14.02
CA LEU A 171 5.45 3.03 -13.53
C LEU A 171 5.26 2.84 -12.02
N VAL A 172 5.29 3.93 -11.25
CA VAL A 172 5.04 3.88 -9.81
C VAL A 172 3.59 3.53 -9.52
N MET A 173 2.61 4.08 -10.25
CA MET A 173 1.20 3.70 -10.09
C MET A 173 0.96 2.21 -10.42
N GLU A 174 1.61 1.69 -11.45
CA GLU A 174 1.54 0.25 -11.76
C GLU A 174 2.17 -0.57 -10.63
N LEU A 175 3.35 -0.17 -10.12
CA LEU A 175 3.97 -0.83 -8.97
C LEU A 175 3.05 -0.79 -7.74
N SER A 176 2.55 0.37 -7.35
CA SER A 176 1.73 0.57 -6.15
C SER A 176 0.46 -0.28 -6.16
N ASN A 177 -0.10 -0.55 -7.34
CA ASN A 177 -1.27 -1.42 -7.49
C ASN A 177 -0.96 -2.91 -7.36
N ASN A 178 0.31 -3.31 -7.47
CA ASN A 178 0.77 -4.70 -7.48
C ASN A 178 1.72 -5.04 -6.31
N ILE A 179 1.84 -4.19 -5.30
CA ILE A 179 2.51 -4.50 -4.03
C ILE A 179 1.52 -4.92 -2.96
N ARG A 180 1.95 -5.76 -2.02
CA ARG A 180 1.14 -6.13 -0.86
C ARG A 180 1.17 -4.98 0.14
N ILE A 181 0.02 -4.67 0.72
CA ILE A 181 -0.08 -3.61 1.72
C ILE A 181 -0.85 -4.08 2.95
N TRP A 182 -0.49 -3.53 4.11
CA TRP A 182 -1.10 -3.86 5.39
C TRP A 182 -2.60 -3.57 5.41
N GLU A 183 -3.04 -2.46 4.79
CA GLU A 183 -4.45 -2.07 4.72
C GLU A 183 -5.36 -3.09 4.03
N ASN A 184 -4.78 -3.99 3.23
CA ASN A 184 -5.48 -5.02 2.47
C ASN A 184 -5.19 -6.44 2.97
N ASN A 185 -4.71 -6.58 4.21
CA ASN A 185 -4.40 -7.89 4.80
C ASN A 185 -3.48 -8.74 3.90
N GLY A 186 -2.45 -8.11 3.33
CA GLY A 186 -1.45 -8.77 2.47
C GLY A 186 -1.87 -8.96 1.01
N TYR A 187 -3.08 -8.57 0.61
CA TYR A 187 -3.43 -8.48 -0.81
C TYR A 187 -2.86 -7.22 -1.45
N THR A 188 -2.61 -7.29 -2.75
CA THR A 188 -2.37 -6.09 -3.56
C THR A 188 -3.68 -5.33 -3.83
N PRO A 189 -3.64 -4.00 -4.04
CA PRO A 189 -4.83 -3.25 -4.45
C PRO A 189 -5.52 -3.84 -5.70
N LYS A 190 -4.72 -4.29 -6.69
CA LYS A 190 -5.25 -4.92 -7.90
C LYS A 190 -5.99 -6.23 -7.59
N GLU A 191 -5.44 -7.07 -6.72
CA GLU A 191 -6.12 -8.31 -6.33
C GLU A 191 -7.42 -8.04 -5.58
N ILE A 192 -7.44 -7.04 -4.68
CA ILE A 192 -8.68 -6.63 -4.00
C ILE A 192 -9.73 -6.23 -5.02
N PHE A 193 -9.36 -5.34 -5.94
CA PHE A 193 -10.24 -4.87 -6.98
C PHE A 193 -10.74 -6.01 -7.86
N GLU A 194 -9.86 -6.83 -8.42
CA GLU A 194 -10.22 -7.88 -9.39
C GLU A 194 -11.07 -8.98 -8.77
N LYS A 195 -10.77 -9.41 -7.53
CA LYS A 195 -11.40 -10.56 -6.89
C LYS A 195 -12.68 -10.18 -6.13
N PHE A 196 -12.73 -9.01 -5.50
CA PHE A 196 -13.79 -8.68 -4.54
C PHE A 196 -14.64 -7.46 -4.94
N GLU A 197 -14.07 -6.45 -5.61
CA GLU A 197 -14.83 -5.23 -5.95
C GLU A 197 -15.44 -5.30 -7.35
N LYS A 198 -14.64 -5.68 -8.34
CA LYS A 198 -15.01 -5.73 -9.76
C LYS A 198 -16.26 -6.59 -10.05
N PRO A 199 -16.45 -7.77 -9.42
CA PRO A 199 -17.69 -8.54 -9.61
C PRO A 199 -18.96 -7.81 -9.14
N ASN A 200 -18.81 -6.87 -8.20
CA ASN A 200 -19.90 -6.09 -7.62
C ASN A 200 -20.14 -4.76 -8.35
N LEU A 201 -19.28 -4.40 -9.32
CA LEU A 201 -19.47 -3.20 -10.11
C LEU A 201 -20.66 -3.34 -11.05
N LYS A 202 -21.54 -2.33 -11.03
CA LYS A 202 -22.61 -2.21 -12.01
C LYS A 202 -22.01 -1.72 -13.33
N SER A 203 -22.55 -2.23 -14.43
CA SER A 203 -22.24 -1.70 -15.76
C SER A 203 -22.53 -0.20 -15.80
N LEU A 204 -21.69 0.55 -16.52
CA LEU A 204 -21.97 1.95 -16.81
C LEU A 204 -23.35 2.05 -17.49
N PRO A 205 -24.17 3.05 -17.14
CA PRO A 205 -25.44 3.25 -17.81
C PRO A 205 -25.21 3.49 -19.30
N ASP A 206 -26.02 2.84 -20.16
CA ASP A 206 -25.94 2.96 -21.63
C ASP A 206 -26.08 4.41 -22.13
N LYS A 207 -26.70 5.26 -21.31
CA LYS A 207 -26.84 6.68 -21.59
C LYS A 207 -25.76 7.46 -20.84
N PRO A 208 -25.02 8.35 -21.52
CA PRO A 208 -24.07 9.22 -20.85
C PRO A 208 -24.78 9.96 -19.72
N PHE A 209 -24.10 10.09 -18.58
CA PHE A 209 -24.63 10.84 -17.45
C PHE A 209 -25.06 12.22 -17.93
N SER A 210 -26.37 12.43 -17.93
CA SER A 210 -26.97 13.73 -18.15
C SER A 210 -26.67 14.56 -16.92
N VAL A 211 -25.52 15.24 -16.91
CA VAL A 211 -25.32 16.37 -16.01
C VAL A 211 -26.37 17.37 -16.44
N LYS A 212 -27.46 17.49 -15.67
CA LYS A 212 -28.36 18.64 -15.80
C LYS A 212 -27.49 19.86 -15.59
N LYS A 213 -27.01 20.45 -16.69
CA LYS A 213 -26.48 21.81 -16.67
C LYS A 213 -27.65 22.65 -16.21
N ASN A 214 -27.72 22.94 -14.92
CA ASN A 214 -28.57 24.02 -14.43
C ASN A 214 -28.18 25.21 -15.29
N LYS A 215 -29.10 25.65 -16.17
CA LYS A 215 -28.85 26.80 -17.02
C LYS A 215 -28.63 27.96 -16.07
N ILE A 216 -27.39 28.43 -15.97
CA ILE A 216 -27.05 29.60 -15.17
C ILE A 216 -27.84 30.76 -15.76
N GLY A 217 -28.73 31.34 -14.96
CA GLY A 217 -29.53 32.48 -15.34
C GLY A 217 -28.63 33.66 -15.65
N ARG A 218 -29.00 34.47 -16.65
CA ARG A 218 -28.22 35.67 -17.05
C ARG A 218 -27.93 36.60 -15.86
N ASN A 219 -28.78 36.63 -14.85
CA ASN A 219 -28.64 37.48 -13.67
C ASN A 219 -28.02 36.78 -12.45
N ASP A 220 -27.77 35.47 -12.51
CA ASP A 220 -27.20 34.70 -11.40
C ASP A 220 -25.71 35.05 -11.19
N PRO A 221 -25.15 34.80 -9.98
CA PRO A 221 -23.72 34.93 -9.74
C PRO A 221 -22.91 34.08 -10.75
N CYS A 222 -21.84 34.68 -11.29
CA CYS A 222 -21.01 34.01 -12.28
C CYS A 222 -20.19 32.89 -11.63
N PRO A 223 -20.17 31.66 -12.21
CA PRO A 223 -19.51 30.51 -11.61
C PRO A 223 -17.98 30.60 -11.58
N CYS A 224 -17.38 31.58 -12.27
CA CYS A 224 -15.93 31.81 -12.24
C CYS A 224 -15.43 32.50 -10.96
N GLY A 225 -16.30 32.75 -9.98
CA GLY A 225 -15.92 33.36 -8.70
C GLY A 225 -15.72 34.89 -8.74
N SER A 226 -16.03 35.55 -9.85
CA SER A 226 -15.80 37.01 -10.01
C SER A 226 -16.73 37.92 -9.18
N GLY A 227 -17.76 37.37 -8.53
CA GLY A 227 -18.79 38.13 -7.82
C GLY A 227 -19.76 38.92 -8.73
N LYS A 228 -19.58 38.89 -10.06
CA LYS A 228 -20.44 39.58 -11.03
C LYS A 228 -21.61 38.69 -11.48
N LYS A 229 -22.70 39.30 -11.97
CA LYS A 229 -23.78 38.56 -12.67
C LYS A 229 -23.24 37.89 -13.93
N TYR A 230 -23.72 36.70 -14.28
CA TYR A 230 -23.24 35.91 -15.42
C TYR A 230 -23.21 36.71 -16.73
N LYS A 231 -24.26 37.49 -17.02
CA LYS A 231 -24.34 38.39 -18.20
C LYS A 231 -23.30 39.52 -18.25
N LYS A 232 -22.70 39.89 -17.12
CA LYS A 232 -21.67 40.94 -17.00
C LYS A 232 -20.26 40.36 -16.85
N CYS A 233 -20.11 39.05 -16.98
CA CYS A 233 -18.86 38.34 -16.82
C CYS A 233 -18.68 37.35 -17.98
N CYS A 234 -18.71 36.04 -17.72
CA CYS A 234 -18.41 35.01 -18.72
C CYS A 234 -19.35 34.98 -19.93
N LEU A 235 -20.58 35.51 -19.82
CA LEU A 235 -21.52 35.60 -20.94
C LEU A 235 -21.39 36.92 -21.74
N GLY A 236 -20.79 37.95 -21.16
CA GLY A 236 -20.64 39.27 -21.79
C GLY A 236 -19.23 39.53 -22.34
N LYS A 237 -18.46 38.46 -22.60
CA LYS A 237 -17.09 38.51 -23.15
C LYS A 237 -17.03 38.32 -24.67
N GLU A 238 -18.16 38.52 -25.37
CA GLU A 238 -18.16 38.72 -26.82
C GLU A 238 -17.87 40.18 -27.17
#